data_AF-A0A9W6FVY3-F1
#
_entry.id   AF-A0A9W6FVY3-F1
#
_cell.length_a   1.000
_cell.length_b   1.000
_cell.length_c   1.000
_cell.angle_alpha   90.00
_cell.angle_beta   90.00
_cell.angle_gamma   90.00
#
_symmetry.space_group_name_H-M   'P 1'
#
loop_
_entity.id
_entity.type
_entity.pdbx_description
1 polymer ?
#
loop_
_entity_poly.entity_id
_entity_poly.type
_entity_poly.pdbx_seq_one_letter_code
_entity_poly.pdbx_strand_id
1 'polypeptide(L)'
;MVCAALFSLSCEVQRKLFVEEQLASAVNLVAEQRLGCRILAGSEPGPFLVGLRSRPRSRASILEVVHPEHAGEHPATRLLGRTGGHLYFVLTPLDGGRRLVLIIWAVHTAAAKDHPSWKEIGLSAGNALQAHFRILDELGDPLFPLLRGFVVASDMDSMAADLHPGMNGDLHLVQVAIDQRYWSEALNGIMLVIEDILESVL
;
A
#
# COMPACT_ATOMS: atom_id res chain seq x y z
N MET A 1 -4.77 5.45 7.85
CA MET A 1 -4.03 6.50 7.09
C MET A 1 -3.79 6.12 5.65
N VAL A 2 -3.37 4.88 5.33
CA VAL A 2 -3.09 4.47 3.94
C VAL A 2 -4.27 4.62 2.98
N CYS A 3 -5.47 4.16 3.37
CA CYS A 3 -6.67 4.39 2.55
C CYS A 3 -7.08 5.86 2.44
N ALA A 4 -6.84 6.66 3.49
CA ALA A 4 -7.08 8.10 3.43
C ALA A 4 -6.11 8.78 2.44
N ALA A 5 -4.84 8.38 2.42
CA ALA A 5 -3.87 8.84 1.43
C ALA A 5 -4.28 8.46 0.00
N LEU A 6 -4.74 7.22 -0.23
CA LEU A 6 -5.25 6.80 -1.53
C LEU A 6 -6.48 7.61 -1.97
N PHE A 7 -7.42 7.87 -1.05
CA PHE A 7 -8.58 8.71 -1.32
C PHE A 7 -8.16 10.15 -1.64
N SER A 8 -7.22 10.73 -0.89
CA SER A 8 -6.68 12.06 -1.18
C SER A 8 -6.04 12.14 -2.57
N LEU A 9 -5.29 11.11 -2.99
CA LEU A 9 -4.76 11.01 -4.35
C LEU A 9 -5.87 11.05 -5.41
N SER A 10 -7.04 10.47 -5.12
CA SER A 10 -8.19 10.50 -6.04
C SER A 10 -8.84 11.88 -6.18
N CYS A 11 -8.70 12.73 -5.18
CA CYS A 11 -9.20 14.11 -5.21
C CYS A 11 -8.21 15.07 -5.90
N GLU A 12 -6.93 14.72 -6.03
CA GLU A 12 -5.89 15.60 -6.57
C GLU A 12 -5.77 15.51 -8.09
N VAL A 13 -6.19 16.59 -8.78
CA VAL A 13 -6.23 16.62 -10.26
C VAL A 13 -4.87 16.97 -10.89
N GLN A 14 -3.95 17.58 -10.13
CA GLN A 14 -2.70 18.15 -10.67
C GLN A 14 -1.52 17.18 -10.75
N ARG A 15 -1.65 15.95 -10.23
CA ARG A 15 -0.57 14.95 -10.25
C ARG A 15 -0.43 14.27 -11.61
N LYS A 16 0.75 13.66 -11.84
CA LYS A 16 1.04 12.87 -13.06
C LYS A 16 0.17 11.62 -13.13
N LEU A 17 -0.09 11.03 -11.96
CA LEU A 17 -1.04 9.93 -11.78
C LEU A 17 -2.47 10.48 -11.80
N PHE A 18 -3.40 9.72 -12.38
CA PHE A 18 -4.82 9.86 -12.10
C PHE A 18 -5.29 8.64 -11.28
N VAL A 19 -6.17 8.90 -10.32
CA VAL A 19 -6.83 7.88 -9.48
C VAL A 19 -8.31 8.22 -9.49
N GLU A 20 -9.13 7.39 -10.14
CA GLU A 20 -10.56 7.65 -10.32
C GLU A 20 -11.37 6.53 -9.68
N GLU A 21 -12.14 6.84 -8.64
CA GLU A 21 -13.06 5.88 -8.02
C GLU A 21 -14.12 5.42 -9.04
N GLN A 22 -14.21 4.11 -9.28
CA GLN A 22 -15.12 3.54 -10.30
C GLN A 22 -16.46 3.14 -9.72
N LEU A 23 -16.46 2.70 -8.46
CA LEU A 23 -17.65 2.43 -7.68
C LEU A 23 -17.48 3.20 -6.38
N ALA A 24 -18.37 4.17 -6.15
CA ALA A 24 -18.43 4.83 -4.86
C ALA A 24 -18.73 3.75 -3.82
N SER A 25 -17.85 3.58 -2.83
CA SER A 25 -18.15 2.70 -1.70
C SER A 25 -19.52 3.09 -1.12
N ALA A 26 -20.44 2.13 -1.01
CA ALA A 26 -21.74 2.37 -0.37
C ALA A 26 -21.56 2.84 1.09
N VAL A 27 -20.42 2.51 1.68
CA VAL A 27 -19.93 3.03 2.95
C VAL A 27 -18.91 4.13 2.62
N ASN A 28 -19.37 5.37 2.52
CA ASN A 28 -18.49 6.54 2.56
C ASN A 28 -17.50 6.31 3.70
N LEU A 29 -16.19 6.40 3.42
CA LEU A 29 -15.14 6.31 4.44
C LEU A 29 -15.63 6.99 5.71
N VAL A 30 -15.93 6.19 6.74
CA VAL A 30 -16.54 6.70 7.97
C VAL A 30 -15.56 7.73 8.54
N ALA A 31 -16.04 8.76 9.25
CA ALA A 31 -15.17 9.78 9.84
C ALA A 31 -13.96 9.17 10.56
N GLU A 32 -14.14 8.01 11.20
CA GLU A 32 -13.11 7.20 11.88
C GLU A 32 -11.99 6.69 10.93
N GLN A 33 -12.33 6.30 9.69
CA GLN A 33 -11.33 5.89 8.69
C GLN A 33 -10.56 7.08 8.11
N ARG A 34 -11.21 8.25 7.98
CA ARG A 34 -10.54 9.53 7.67
C ARG A 34 -9.59 9.95 8.79
N LEU A 35 -9.95 9.64 10.04
CA LEU A 35 -9.11 9.78 11.23
C LEU A 35 -8.12 8.61 11.39
N GLY A 36 -7.82 7.86 10.35
CA GLY A 36 -6.70 6.92 10.35
C GLY A 36 -6.89 5.65 11.16
N CYS A 37 -8.10 5.35 11.66
CA CYS A 37 -8.40 4.11 12.39
C CYS A 37 -8.32 2.86 11.49
N ARG A 38 -8.29 1.68 12.13
CA ARG A 38 -8.32 0.37 11.46
C ARG A 38 -9.48 0.32 10.45
N ILE A 39 -9.20 -0.23 9.27
CA ILE A 39 -10.23 -0.48 8.27
C ILE A 39 -11.07 -1.66 8.76
N LEU A 40 -12.39 -1.55 8.68
CA LEU A 40 -13.29 -2.67 8.90
C LEU A 40 -13.36 -3.51 7.61
N ALA A 41 -13.29 -4.83 7.71
CA ALA A 41 -13.46 -5.68 6.54
C ALA A 41 -14.80 -5.38 5.83
N GLY A 42 -14.76 -5.22 4.50
CA GLY A 42 -15.92 -4.85 3.67
C GLY A 42 -16.20 -3.34 3.60
N SER A 43 -15.36 -2.51 4.22
CA SER A 43 -15.42 -1.04 4.13
C SER A 43 -14.21 -0.45 3.39
N GLU A 44 -13.49 -1.28 2.64
CA GLU A 44 -12.36 -0.86 1.83
C GLU A 44 -12.82 0.07 0.70
N PRO A 45 -12.08 1.15 0.40
CA PRO A 45 -12.51 2.10 -0.62
C PRO A 45 -12.25 1.59 -2.04
N GLY A 46 -12.96 2.16 -3.02
CA GLY A 46 -12.82 1.81 -4.44
C GLY A 46 -13.77 0.68 -4.88
N PRO A 47 -13.43 -0.05 -5.96
CA PRO A 47 -12.17 -0.02 -6.72
C PRO A 47 -11.87 1.32 -7.41
N PHE A 48 -10.60 1.54 -7.71
CA PHE A 48 -10.11 2.73 -8.42
C PHE A 48 -9.55 2.36 -9.79
N LEU A 49 -9.71 3.24 -10.77
CA LEU A 49 -8.96 3.22 -12.02
C LEU A 49 -7.73 4.11 -11.84
N VAL A 50 -6.54 3.52 -12.00
CA VAL A 50 -5.26 4.22 -11.82
C VAL A 50 -4.44 4.19 -13.10
N GLY A 51 -3.78 5.29 -13.43
CA GLY A 51 -2.94 5.37 -14.62
C GLY A 51 -2.12 6.66 -14.69
N LEU A 52 -1.19 6.71 -15.62
CA LEU A 52 -0.43 7.93 -15.92
C LEU A 52 -1.23 8.80 -16.89
N ARG A 53 -1.40 10.09 -16.59
CA ARG A 53 -2.12 11.04 -17.47
C ARG A 53 -1.47 11.20 -18.84
N SER A 54 -0.17 10.94 -18.94
CA SER A 54 0.59 10.97 -20.19
C SER A 54 0.42 9.71 -21.05
N ARG A 55 -0.23 8.66 -20.53
CA ARG A 55 -0.43 7.38 -21.22
C ARG A 55 -1.91 7.18 -21.60
N PRO A 56 -2.18 6.38 -22.64
CA PRO A 56 -3.56 6.05 -23.00
C PRO A 56 -4.24 5.26 -21.87
N ARG A 57 -5.55 5.49 -21.67
CA ARG A 57 -6.36 4.79 -20.65
C ARG A 57 -6.35 3.27 -20.78
N SER A 58 -6.07 2.72 -21.97
CA SER A 58 -5.90 1.27 -22.16
C SER A 58 -4.71 0.68 -21.40
N ARG A 59 -3.75 1.50 -20.96
CA ARG A 59 -2.63 1.11 -20.09
C ARG A 59 -2.89 1.39 -18.61
N ALA A 60 -4.11 1.78 -18.24
CA ALA A 60 -4.49 1.94 -16.85
C ALA A 60 -4.64 0.57 -16.17
N SER A 61 -4.72 0.57 -14.84
CA SER A 61 -4.99 -0.60 -14.01
C SER A 61 -6.19 -0.35 -13.12
N ILE A 62 -6.89 -1.41 -12.73
CA ILE A 62 -7.83 -1.40 -11.62
C ILE A 62 -7.04 -1.64 -10.34
N LEU A 63 -7.20 -0.76 -9.36
CA LEU A 63 -6.65 -0.87 -8.02
C LEU A 63 -7.76 -1.27 -7.05
N GLU A 64 -7.60 -2.44 -6.44
CA GLU A 64 -8.49 -2.99 -5.43
C GLU A 64 -7.77 -2.97 -4.07
N VAL A 65 -8.47 -2.55 -3.02
CA VAL A 65 -7.98 -2.63 -1.65
C VAL A 65 -8.56 -3.88 -1.01
N VAL A 66 -7.71 -4.83 -0.63
CA VAL A 66 -8.10 -6.11 -0.03
C VAL A 66 -7.67 -6.13 1.43
N HIS A 67 -8.64 -6.30 2.33
CA HIS A 67 -8.38 -6.47 3.76
C HIS A 67 -7.87 -7.89 4.06
N PRO A 68 -7.00 -8.06 5.08
CA PRO A 68 -6.45 -9.37 5.44
C PRO A 68 -7.49 -10.45 5.73
N GLU A 69 -8.65 -10.10 6.29
CA GLU A 69 -9.74 -11.07 6.56
C GLU A 69 -10.32 -11.66 5.26
N HIS A 70 -10.30 -10.90 4.15
CA HIS A 70 -10.78 -11.35 2.84
C HIS A 70 -9.65 -11.85 1.94
N ALA A 71 -8.39 -11.72 2.35
CA ALA A 71 -7.24 -12.05 1.52
C ALA A 71 -7.21 -13.54 1.14
N GLY A 72 -7.71 -14.44 2.00
CA GLY A 72 -7.80 -15.87 1.71
C GLY A 72 -8.74 -16.23 0.56
N GLU A 73 -9.72 -15.37 0.27
CA GLU A 73 -10.74 -15.59 -0.76
C GLU A 73 -10.35 -14.94 -2.09
N HIS A 74 -9.53 -13.89 -2.05
CA HIS A 74 -9.19 -13.10 -3.22
C HIS A 74 -8.08 -13.78 -4.07
N PRO A 75 -8.26 -13.97 -5.38
CA PRO A 75 -7.35 -14.77 -6.21
C PRO A 75 -5.88 -14.33 -6.20
N ALA A 76 -5.63 -13.01 -6.10
CA ALA A 76 -4.27 -12.48 -6.10
C ALA A 76 -3.57 -12.55 -4.73
N THR A 77 -4.32 -12.71 -3.63
CA THR A 77 -3.78 -12.58 -2.26
C THR A 77 -3.95 -13.85 -1.42
N ARG A 78 -4.69 -14.85 -1.90
CA ARG A 78 -4.98 -16.11 -1.18
C ARG A 78 -3.77 -16.89 -0.67
N LEU A 79 -2.60 -16.72 -1.29
CA LEU A 79 -1.35 -17.38 -0.88
C LEU A 79 -0.46 -16.49 -0.01
N LEU A 80 -0.83 -15.23 0.20
CA LEU A 80 0.01 -14.22 0.87
C LEU A 80 -0.15 -14.20 2.39
N GLY A 81 -0.98 -15.06 2.99
CA GLY A 81 -1.25 -15.05 4.43
C GLY A 81 0.02 -15.13 5.30
N ARG A 82 1.07 -15.80 4.81
CA ARG A 82 2.37 -15.92 5.50
C ARG A 82 3.19 -14.63 5.54
N THR A 83 2.85 -13.64 4.73
CA THR A 83 3.55 -12.35 4.67
C THR A 83 3.16 -11.43 5.84
N GLY A 84 2.04 -11.69 6.52
CA GLY A 84 1.57 -10.88 7.64
C GLY A 84 1.19 -9.44 7.25
N GLY A 85 0.85 -9.19 5.99
CA GLY A 85 0.41 -7.88 5.52
C GLY A 85 -0.86 -7.43 6.26
N HIS A 86 -0.93 -6.13 6.58
CA HIS A 86 -2.08 -5.50 7.22
C HIS A 86 -3.08 -4.91 6.23
N LEU A 87 -2.66 -4.74 4.97
CA LEU A 87 -3.52 -4.37 3.85
C LEU A 87 -2.84 -4.80 2.54
N TYR A 88 -3.63 -5.09 1.51
CA TYR A 88 -3.11 -5.46 0.19
C TYR A 88 -3.73 -4.54 -0.86
N PHE A 89 -2.88 -3.94 -1.68
CA PHE A 89 -3.30 -3.21 -2.87
C PHE A 89 -3.06 -4.10 -4.07
N VAL A 90 -4.13 -4.50 -4.76
CA VAL A 90 -4.06 -5.33 -5.95
C VAL A 90 -4.25 -4.47 -7.17
N LEU A 91 -3.24 -4.41 -8.03
CA LEU A 91 -3.31 -3.79 -9.33
C LEU A 91 -3.53 -4.85 -10.41
N THR A 92 -4.62 -4.69 -11.16
CA THR A 92 -4.95 -5.50 -12.33
C THR A 92 -4.88 -4.63 -13.60
N PRO A 93 -3.85 -4.81 -14.45
CA PRO A 93 -3.74 -4.06 -15.70
C PRO A 93 -4.91 -4.31 -16.66
N LEU A 94 -5.42 -3.25 -17.30
CA LEU A 94 -6.50 -3.38 -18.29
C LEU A 94 -6.05 -4.04 -19.60
N ASP A 95 -4.76 -4.02 -19.90
CA ASP A 95 -4.17 -4.66 -21.08
C ASP A 95 -3.96 -6.17 -20.91
N GLY A 96 -4.36 -6.75 -19.76
CA GLY A 96 -4.20 -8.16 -19.46
C GLY A 96 -2.79 -8.54 -18.99
N GLY A 97 -1.95 -7.55 -18.68
CA GLY A 97 -0.64 -7.76 -18.06
C GLY A 97 -0.70 -8.47 -16.70
N ARG A 98 0.48 -8.81 -16.19
CA ARG A 98 0.63 -9.48 -14.90
C ARG A 98 0.14 -8.55 -13.77
N ARG A 99 -0.70 -9.09 -12.88
CA ARG A 99 -1.16 -8.36 -11.68
C ARG A 99 0.02 -8.01 -10.79
N LEU A 100 -0.14 -6.96 -10.00
CA LEU A 100 0.79 -6.60 -8.93
C LEU A 100 0.05 -6.55 -7.59
N VAL A 101 0.68 -7.07 -6.55
CA VAL A 101 0.22 -6.90 -5.17
C VAL A 101 1.26 -6.11 -4.40
N LEU A 102 0.84 -4.95 -3.92
CA LEU A 102 1.58 -4.17 -2.94
C LEU A 102 1.10 -4.58 -1.54
N ILE A 103 2.01 -5.18 -0.78
CA ILE A 103 1.78 -5.62 0.60
C ILE A 103 2.13 -4.47 1.54
N ILE A 104 1.19 -4.12 2.42
CA ILE A 104 1.33 -2.97 3.31
C ILE A 104 1.43 -3.46 4.75
N TRP A 105 2.51 -3.11 5.43
CA TRP A 105 2.70 -3.39 6.86
C TRP A 105 2.62 -2.09 7.65
N ALA A 106 1.61 -1.98 8.50
CA ALA A 106 1.54 -0.93 9.51
C ALA A 106 2.20 -1.40 10.80
N VAL A 107 3.38 -0.88 11.13
CA VAL A 107 4.16 -1.28 12.30
C VAL A 107 4.10 -0.19 13.37
N HIS A 108 3.69 -0.56 14.57
CA HIS A 108 3.65 0.38 15.70
C HIS A 108 4.97 0.33 16.47
N THR A 109 5.90 1.20 16.14
CA THR A 109 7.21 1.29 16.83
C THR A 109 7.19 2.20 18.05
N ALA A 110 6.21 3.09 18.18
CA ALA A 110 6.09 4.07 19.25
C ALA A 110 5.99 3.48 20.67
N ALA A 111 5.45 2.27 20.83
CA ALA A 111 5.35 1.60 22.13
C ALA A 111 6.39 0.48 22.34
N ALA A 112 7.40 0.38 21.47
CA ALA A 112 8.39 -0.68 21.54
C ALA A 112 9.41 -0.40 22.66
N LYS A 113 9.69 -1.40 23.51
CA LYS A 113 10.71 -1.29 24.57
C LYS A 113 12.13 -1.14 23.98
N ASP A 114 12.37 -1.86 22.89
CA ASP A 114 13.56 -1.73 22.07
C ASP A 114 13.10 -1.18 20.71
N HIS A 115 13.63 -0.04 20.29
CA HIS A 115 13.33 0.56 18.99
C HIS A 115 14.30 -0.01 17.95
N PRO A 116 13.89 -1.00 17.13
CA PRO A 116 14.72 -1.44 16.02
C PRO A 116 14.95 -0.26 15.06
N SER A 117 16.13 -0.18 14.49
CA SER A 117 16.44 0.83 13.49
C SER A 117 15.51 0.68 12.28
N TRP A 118 15.21 1.78 11.59
CA TRP A 118 14.43 1.76 10.35
C TRP A 118 15.02 0.81 9.31
N LYS A 119 16.36 0.69 9.30
CA LYS A 119 17.11 -0.27 8.49
C LYS A 119 16.74 -1.72 8.82
N GLU A 120 16.64 -2.09 10.10
CA GLU A 120 16.26 -3.44 10.52
C GLU A 120 14.81 -3.77 10.19
N ILE A 121 13.90 -2.81 10.36
CA ILE A 121 12.49 -2.96 9.99
C ILE A 121 12.38 -3.18 8.47
N GLY A 122 13.05 -2.34 7.68
CA GLY A 122 13.09 -2.48 6.23
C GLY A 122 13.71 -3.81 5.78
N LEU A 123 14.80 -4.25 6.42
CA LEU A 123 15.44 -5.53 6.12
C LEU A 123 14.52 -6.71 6.45
N SER A 124 13.81 -6.66 7.59
CA SER A 124 12.86 -7.70 8.00
C SER A 124 11.72 -7.84 6.99
N ALA A 125 11.08 -6.72 6.62
CA ALA A 125 10.02 -6.71 5.63
C ALA A 125 10.51 -7.15 4.24
N GLY A 126 11.71 -6.71 3.83
CA GLY A 126 12.34 -7.14 2.59
C GLY A 126 12.64 -8.64 2.55
N ASN A 127 13.15 -9.19 3.66
CA ASN A 127 13.39 -10.63 3.79
C ASN A 127 12.09 -11.43 3.72
N ALA A 128 11.02 -10.96 4.36
CA ALA A 128 9.70 -11.60 4.28
C ALA A 128 9.17 -11.62 2.84
N LEU A 129 9.28 -10.50 2.12
CA LEU A 129 8.89 -10.39 0.71
C LEU A 129 9.70 -11.34 -0.19
N GLN A 130 11.01 -11.36 -0.04
CA GLN A 130 11.91 -12.21 -0.83
C GLN A 130 11.76 -13.70 -0.53
N ALA A 131 11.58 -14.07 0.74
CA ALA A 131 11.29 -15.44 1.13
C ALA A 131 9.99 -15.92 0.49
N HIS A 132 8.98 -15.07 0.45
CA HIS A 132 7.72 -15.41 -0.20
C HIS A 132 7.89 -15.52 -1.72
N PHE A 133 8.56 -14.55 -2.35
CA PHE A 133 8.86 -14.59 -3.78
C PHE A 133 9.51 -15.92 -4.21
N ARG A 134 10.49 -16.43 -3.45
CA ARG A 134 11.15 -17.71 -3.75
C ARG A 134 10.20 -18.90 -3.73
N ILE A 135 9.35 -18.99 -2.70
CA ILE A 135 8.35 -20.07 -2.58
C ILE A 135 7.39 -20.04 -3.78
N LEU A 136 7.09 -18.85 -4.29
CA LEU A 136 6.13 -18.66 -5.38
C LEU A 136 6.77 -18.91 -6.75
N ASP A 137 8.04 -18.54 -6.91
CA ASP A 137 8.82 -18.87 -8.11
C ASP A 137 8.96 -20.40 -8.27
N GLU A 138 9.17 -21.12 -7.15
CA GLU A 138 9.17 -22.59 -7.11
C GLU A 138 7.85 -23.22 -7.56
N LEU A 139 6.71 -22.55 -7.35
CA LEU A 139 5.39 -23.02 -7.80
C LEU A 139 5.17 -22.83 -9.31
N GLY A 140 5.95 -21.97 -9.97
CA GLY A 140 5.92 -21.77 -11.42
C GLY A 140 4.58 -21.26 -11.98
N ASP A 141 3.71 -20.67 -11.16
CA ASP A 141 2.40 -20.19 -11.59
C ASP A 141 2.54 -18.86 -12.37
N PRO A 142 2.29 -18.85 -13.70
CA PRO A 142 2.42 -17.64 -14.50
C PRO A 142 1.37 -16.57 -14.18
N LEU A 143 0.28 -16.95 -13.50
CA LEU A 143 -0.78 -16.03 -13.06
C LEU A 143 -0.47 -15.37 -11.72
N PHE A 144 0.62 -15.76 -11.07
CA PHE A 144 0.99 -15.22 -9.77
C PHE A 144 1.36 -13.74 -9.88
N PRO A 145 0.88 -12.84 -9.00
CA PRO A 145 1.18 -11.41 -9.12
C PRO A 145 2.65 -11.08 -8.85
N LEU A 146 3.13 -9.97 -9.41
CA LEU A 146 4.35 -9.31 -8.96
C LEU A 146 4.15 -8.80 -7.52
N LEU A 147 5.16 -8.89 -6.67
CA LEU A 147 5.07 -8.45 -5.28
C LEU A 147 5.93 -7.21 -5.02
N ARG A 148 5.36 -6.26 -4.29
CA ARG A 148 6.02 -5.07 -3.76
C ARG A 148 5.68 -4.89 -2.29
N GLY A 149 6.49 -4.13 -1.57
CA GLY A 149 6.30 -3.90 -0.15
C GLY A 149 6.26 -2.42 0.23
N PHE A 150 5.42 -2.10 1.22
CA PHE A 150 5.36 -0.77 1.81
C PHE A 150 5.17 -0.88 3.33
N VAL A 151 6.06 -0.25 4.09
CA VAL A 151 6.00 -0.20 5.54
C VAL A 151 5.61 1.20 5.99
N VAL A 152 4.58 1.29 6.83
CA VAL A 152 4.21 2.51 7.55
C VAL A 152 4.57 2.29 9.01
N ALA A 153 5.59 2.97 9.50
CA ALA A 153 6.09 2.81 10.87
C ALA A 153 5.78 4.06 11.70
N SER A 154 5.10 3.89 12.83
CA SER A 154 4.69 5.01 13.67
C SER A 154 5.69 5.34 14.77
N ASP A 155 6.07 6.60 14.92
CA ASP A 155 7.09 7.05 15.86
C ASP A 155 6.57 8.14 16.83
N MET A 156 7.04 8.12 18.09
CA MET A 156 6.60 9.07 19.12
C MET A 156 7.24 10.45 18.98
N ASP A 157 8.51 10.48 18.61
CA ASP A 157 9.32 11.70 18.61
C ASP A 157 9.30 12.42 17.26
N SER A 158 8.77 11.76 16.22
CA SER A 158 8.63 12.35 14.91
C SER A 158 7.53 13.41 14.85
N MET A 159 7.86 14.51 14.16
CA MET A 159 6.94 15.61 13.83
C MET A 159 6.69 15.73 12.33
N ALA A 160 7.35 14.92 11.50
CA ALA A 160 7.26 14.97 10.05
C ALA A 160 7.35 13.58 9.44
N ALA A 161 6.81 13.41 8.23
CA ALA A 161 7.01 12.17 7.50
C ALA A 161 8.45 12.09 6.99
N ASP A 162 9.13 10.99 7.28
CA ASP A 162 10.44 10.71 6.73
C ASP A 162 10.40 9.45 5.87
N LEU A 163 11.09 9.51 4.73
CA LEU A 163 11.13 8.43 3.74
C LEU A 163 12.47 7.73 3.84
N HIS A 164 12.41 6.48 4.29
CA HIS A 164 13.55 5.60 4.35
C HIS A 164 13.51 4.71 3.10
N PRO A 165 14.36 4.98 2.08
CA PRO A 165 14.42 4.12 0.91
C PRO A 165 14.81 2.71 1.37
N GLY A 166 13.99 1.71 1.04
CA GLY A 166 14.30 0.35 1.45
C GLY A 166 15.49 -0.21 0.69
N MET A 167 16.08 -1.25 1.27
CA MET A 167 17.12 -1.99 0.58
C MET A 167 16.52 -2.72 -0.63
N ASN A 168 17.16 -2.56 -1.79
CA ASN A 168 16.83 -3.21 -3.07
C ASN A 168 15.61 -2.68 -3.84
N GLY A 169 15.13 -1.45 -3.57
CA GLY A 169 14.18 -0.74 -4.45
C GLY A 169 12.73 -1.26 -4.47
N ASP A 170 12.47 -2.46 -3.93
CA ASP A 170 11.14 -3.09 -3.93
C ASP A 170 10.32 -2.84 -2.65
N LEU A 171 10.91 -2.13 -1.68
CA LEU A 171 10.30 -1.86 -0.39
C LEU A 171 10.52 -0.39 -0.01
N HIS A 172 9.44 0.32 0.31
CA HIS A 172 9.52 1.66 0.88
C HIS A 172 9.14 1.62 2.35
N LEU A 173 9.81 2.42 3.18
CA LEU A 173 9.40 2.65 4.57
C LEU A 173 9.13 4.13 4.78
N VAL A 174 7.93 4.45 5.28
CA VAL A 174 7.59 5.79 5.74
C VAL A 174 7.49 5.79 7.26
N GLN A 175 8.24 6.67 7.88
CA GLN A 175 8.08 7.01 9.29
C GLN A 175 6.97 8.04 9.41
N VAL A 176 6.01 7.82 10.30
CA VAL A 176 4.87 8.71 10.54
C VAL A 176 4.75 9.07 12.01
N ALA A 177 4.39 10.32 12.30
CA ALA A 177 4.09 10.75 13.65
C ALA A 177 2.82 10.07 14.19
N ILE A 178 2.83 9.65 15.46
CA ILE A 178 1.60 9.20 16.13
C ILE A 178 0.66 10.36 16.48
N ASP A 179 1.22 11.56 16.64
CA ASP A 179 0.47 12.75 17.02
C ASP A 179 -0.36 13.27 15.84
N GLN A 180 -1.67 13.35 16.08
CA GLN A 180 -2.69 13.75 15.11
C GLN A 180 -2.41 15.12 14.49
N ARG A 181 -1.73 16.02 15.21
CA ARG A 181 -1.37 17.35 14.71
C ARG A 181 -0.45 17.30 13.48
N TYR A 182 0.28 16.21 13.30
CA TYR A 182 1.22 16.01 12.20
C TYR A 182 0.72 14.98 11.17
N TRP A 183 -0.55 14.56 11.23
CA TRP A 183 -1.08 13.57 10.31
C TRP A 183 -1.18 14.04 8.86
N SER A 184 -1.30 15.35 8.62
CA SER A 184 -1.23 15.89 7.25
C SER A 184 0.11 15.58 6.60
N GLU A 185 1.21 15.73 7.33
CA GLU A 185 2.56 15.39 6.86
C GLU A 185 2.70 13.89 6.60
N ALA A 186 2.20 13.07 7.53
CA ALA A 186 2.18 11.62 7.37
C ALA A 186 1.35 11.16 6.16
N LEU A 187 0.20 11.80 5.89
CA LEU A 187 -0.59 11.54 4.68
C LEU A 187 0.22 11.90 3.43
N ASN A 188 0.85 13.07 3.39
CA ASN A 188 1.70 13.48 2.26
C ASN A 188 2.83 12.48 1.99
N GLY A 189 3.53 12.03 3.03
CA GLY A 189 4.60 11.02 2.89
C GLY A 189 4.09 9.69 2.34
N ILE A 190 2.95 9.20 2.85
CA ILE A 190 2.31 7.97 2.34
C ILE A 190 1.88 8.15 0.87
N MET A 191 1.30 9.30 0.51
CA MET A 191 0.87 9.60 -0.86
C MET A 191 2.05 9.58 -1.83
N LEU A 192 3.19 10.17 -1.46
CA LEU A 192 4.40 10.17 -2.28
C LEU A 192 4.92 8.75 -2.54
N VAL A 193 4.91 7.88 -1.52
CA VAL A 193 5.34 6.48 -1.69
C VAL A 193 4.37 5.70 -2.58
N ILE A 194 3.06 5.87 -2.38
CA ILE A 194 2.06 5.22 -3.24
C ILE A 194 2.24 5.69 -4.68
N GLU A 195 2.42 7.00 -4.90
CA GLU A 195 2.66 7.56 -6.24
C GLU A 195 3.93 6.98 -6.87
N ASP A 196 5.06 6.97 -6.16
CA ASP A 196 6.33 6.43 -6.67
C ASP A 196 6.22 4.95 -7.06
N ILE A 197 5.59 4.13 -6.20
CA ILE A 197 5.35 2.71 -6.50
C ILE A 197 4.47 2.57 -7.73
N LEU A 198 3.37 3.32 -7.81
CA LEU A 198 2.44 3.28 -8.94
C LEU A 198 3.09 3.75 -10.24
N GLU A 199 3.88 4.83 -10.21
CA GLU A 199 4.62 5.33 -11.37
C GLU A 199 5.64 4.31 -11.91
N SER A 200 6.26 3.52 -11.02
CA SER A 200 7.25 2.52 -11.42
C SER A 200 6.64 1.30 -12.14
N VAL A 201 5.34 1.09 -12.04
CA VAL A 201 4.64 -0.12 -12.55
C VAL A 201 3.58 0.16 -13.60
N LEU A 202 3.15 1.42 -13.77
CA LEU A 202 2.16 1.87 -14.77
C LEU A 202 2.79 2.42 -16.05
#